data_AF-A0A6G3MN62-F1
#
_entry.id   AF-A0A6G3MN62-F1
#
_cell.length_a   1.000
_cell.length_b   1.000
_cell.length_c   1.000
_cell.angle_alpha   90.00
_cell.angle_beta   90.00
_cell.angle_gamma   90.00
#
_symmetry.space_group_name_H-M   'P 1'
#
loop_
_entity.id
_entity.type
_entity.pdbx_description
1 polymer ?
#
loop_
_entity_poly.entity_id
_entity_poly.type
_entity_poly.pdbx_seq_one_letter_code
_entity_poly.pdbx_strand_id
1 'polypeptide(L)'
;MFYIAQLKSLVEVKPHQFEEDELEIIKSDISRRFCDKILFKVGLFLSTYNINKVAQPFILPGCGSYHAEVYFSAVVFCPFVGQVVEGRIKSINSSYVQISLKFFE
;
A
#
# COMPACT_ATOMS: atom_id res chain seq x y z
N MET A 1 -1.73 -5.82 15.50
CA MET A 1 -0.75 -6.31 14.51
C MET A 1 -1.01 -5.68 13.16
N PHE A 2 -2.24 -5.80 12.64
CA PHE A 2 -2.68 -5.04 11.47
C PHE A 2 -3.66 -3.93 11.87
N TYR A 3 -3.67 -2.83 11.14
CA TYR A 3 -4.70 -1.81 11.24
C TYR A 3 -5.03 -1.22 9.86
N ILE A 4 -6.15 -0.51 9.77
CA ILE A 4 -6.60 0.16 8.55
C ILE A 4 -6.07 1.59 8.54
N ALA A 5 -5.22 1.91 7.58
CA ALA A 5 -4.68 3.25 7.36
C ALA A 5 -5.46 3.94 6.23
N GLN A 6 -5.90 5.18 6.44
CA GLN A 6 -6.45 6.02 5.37
C GLN A 6 -5.31 6.76 4.68
N LEU A 7 -5.19 6.59 3.37
CA LEU A 7 -4.12 7.15 2.55
C LEU A 7 -4.72 7.96 1.39
N LYS A 8 -3.95 8.97 0.96
CA LYS A 8 -4.21 9.76 -0.24
C LYS A 8 -3.09 9.52 -1.24
N SER A 9 -3.42 9.24 -2.50
CA SER A 9 -2.44 9.13 -3.57
C SER A 9 -2.95 9.75 -4.87
N LEU A 10 -2.02 10.23 -5.70
CA LEU A 10 -2.30 10.70 -7.05
C LEU A 10 -2.03 9.55 -8.03
N VAL A 11 -3.07 9.04 -8.68
CA VAL A 11 -2.95 8.02 -9.72
C VAL A 11 -2.92 8.71 -11.08
N GLU A 12 -1.99 8.30 -11.93
CA GLU A 12 -1.93 8.71 -13.34
C GLU A 12 -2.46 7.56 -14.18
N VAL A 13 -3.44 7.82 -15.03
CA VAL A 13 -3.98 6.83 -15.97
C VAL A 13 -3.60 7.26 -17.38
N LYS A 14 -2.95 6.35 -18.10
CA LYS A 14 -2.49 6.60 -19.47
C LYS A 14 -3.65 6.46 -20.47
N PRO A 15 -3.61 7.16 -21.61
CA PRO A 15 -4.65 7.10 -22.63
C PRO A 15 -4.99 5.69 -23.13
N HIS A 16 -3.98 4.82 -23.20
CA HIS A 16 -4.16 3.42 -23.64
C HIS A 16 -5.00 2.57 -22.68
N GLN A 17 -5.19 3.03 -21.43
CA GLN A 17 -5.91 2.30 -20.40
C GLN A 17 -7.33 2.87 -20.19
N PHE A 18 -7.77 3.84 -21.01
CA PHE A 18 -9.10 4.45 -20.85
C PHE A 18 -10.26 3.51 -21.17
N GLU A 19 -10.00 2.40 -21.87
CA GLU A 19 -11.01 1.38 -22.19
C GLU A 19 -11.22 0.38 -21.04
N GLU A 20 -10.32 0.35 -20.05
CA GLU A 20 -10.40 -0.54 -18.89
C GLU A 20 -11.18 0.10 -17.72
N ASP A 21 -11.66 -0.74 -16.79
CA ASP A 21 -12.36 -0.27 -15.60
C ASP A 21 -11.43 0.59 -14.71
N GLU A 22 -11.82 1.85 -14.48
CA GLU A 22 -11.03 2.83 -13.69
C GLU A 22 -10.61 2.28 -12.32
N LEU A 23 -11.51 1.53 -11.67
CA LEU A 23 -11.25 0.94 -10.36
C LEU A 23 -10.16 -0.13 -10.40
N GLU A 24 -10.07 -0.92 -11.46
CA GLU A 24 -9.04 -1.94 -11.62
C GLU A 24 -7.68 -1.30 -11.89
N ILE A 25 -7.64 -0.29 -12.76
CA ILE A 25 -6.42 0.48 -13.05
C ILE A 25 -5.89 1.11 -11.76
N ILE A 26 -6.76 1.78 -11.00
CA ILE A 26 -6.40 2.41 -9.71
C ILE A 26 -5.86 1.36 -8.72
N LYS A 27 -6.53 0.21 -8.59
CA LYS A 27 -6.07 -0.87 -7.70
C LYS A 27 -4.71 -1.42 -8.13
N SER A 28 -4.50 -1.62 -9.43
CA SER A 28 -3.24 -2.10 -10.00
C SER A 28 -2.11 -1.10 -9.76
N ASP A 29 -2.36 0.19 -10.00
CA ASP A 29 -1.37 1.24 -9.78
C ASP A 29 -1.01 1.39 -8.31
N ILE A 30 -2.00 1.38 -7.40
CA ILE A 30 -1.76 1.42 -5.95
C ILE A 30 -0.95 0.19 -5.52
N SER A 31 -1.34 -1.01 -5.97
CA SER A 31 -0.61 -2.24 -5.64
C SER A 31 0.83 -2.16 -6.10
N ARG A 32 1.08 -1.76 -7.35
CA ARG A 32 2.44 -1.60 -7.88
C ARG A 32 3.26 -0.55 -7.11
N ARG A 33 2.62 0.52 -6.64
CA ARG A 33 3.31 1.62 -5.96
C ARG A 33 3.60 1.33 -4.49
N PHE A 34 2.71 0.62 -3.80
CA PHE A 34 2.74 0.49 -2.34
C PHE A 34 2.97 -0.93 -1.82
N CYS A 35 2.73 -1.98 -2.62
CA CYS A 35 2.97 -3.36 -2.16
C CYS A 35 4.40 -3.55 -1.67
N ASP A 36 4.54 -4.20 -0.52
CA ASP A 36 5.80 -4.51 0.17
C ASP A 36 6.67 -3.29 0.54
N LYS A 37 6.08 -2.09 0.56
CA LYS A 37 6.80 -0.88 0.98
C LYS A 37 6.46 -0.47 2.41
N ILE A 38 7.49 0.02 3.10
CA ILE A 38 7.34 0.59 4.44
C ILE A 38 7.01 2.08 4.31
N LEU A 39 5.83 2.46 4.77
CA LEU A 39 5.38 3.84 4.87
C LEU A 39 5.83 4.44 6.21
N PHE A 40 6.50 5.59 6.14
CA PHE A 40 6.99 6.28 7.34
C PHE A 40 5.84 6.62 8.29
N LYS A 41 6.01 6.33 9.58
CA LYS A 41 5.01 6.47 10.66
C LYS A 41 3.73 5.63 10.52
N VAL A 42 3.60 4.84 9.46
CA VAL A 42 2.43 4.01 9.20
C VAL A 42 2.81 2.53 9.36
N GLY A 43 3.78 2.03 8.61
CA GLY A 43 4.24 0.63 8.71
C GLY A 43 4.33 -0.05 7.36
N LEU A 44 4.38 -1.38 7.36
CA LEU A 44 4.46 -2.17 6.13
C LEU A 44 3.09 -2.25 5.46
N PHE A 45 2.99 -1.76 4.23
CA PHE A 45 1.78 -1.87 3.42
C PHE A 45 1.64 -3.30 2.88
N LEU A 46 0.45 -3.89 3.05
CA LEU A 46 0.14 -5.21 2.51
C LEU A 46 -0.75 -5.13 1.28
N SER A 47 -1.94 -4.55 1.44
CA SER A 47 -2.93 -4.50 0.37
C SER A 47 -3.96 -3.39 0.60
N THR A 48 -4.61 -2.99 -0.49
CA THR A 48 -5.74 -2.06 -0.49
C THR A 48 -6.97 -2.76 0.07
N TYR A 49 -7.60 -2.17 1.09
CA TYR A 49 -8.84 -2.67 1.67
C TYR A 49 -10.06 -2.17 0.91
N ASN A 50 -10.20 -0.85 0.76
CA ASN A 50 -11.32 -0.23 0.06
C ASN A 50 -10.91 1.10 -0.56
N ILE A 51 -11.55 1.48 -1.66
CA ILE A 51 -11.43 2.81 -2.27
C ILE A 51 -12.59 3.65 -1.72
N ASN A 52 -12.27 4.68 -0.93
CA ASN A 52 -13.28 5.49 -0.24
C ASN A 52 -13.83 6.58 -1.16
N LYS A 53 -12.96 7.27 -1.90
CA LYS A 53 -13.33 8.39 -2.76
C LYS A 53 -12.33 8.56 -3.89
N VAL A 54 -12.83 8.74 -5.09
CA VAL A 54 -12.06 9.23 -6.24
C VAL A 54 -12.46 10.68 -6.46
N ALA A 55 -11.49 11.58 -6.42
CA ALA A 55 -11.71 12.99 -6.73
C ALA A 55 -11.86 13.19 -8.25
N GLN A 56 -12.35 14.37 -8.64
CA GLN A 56 -12.53 14.69 -10.05
C GLN A 56 -11.19 14.61 -10.80
N PRO A 57 -11.09 13.83 -11.88
CA PRO A 57 -9.86 13.72 -12.65
C PRO A 57 -9.57 15.04 -13.36
N PHE A 58 -8.28 15.37 -13.47
CA PHE A 58 -7.81 16.54 -14.19
C PHE A 58 -6.66 16.18 -15.13
N ILE A 59 -6.54 16.93 -16.22
CA ILE A 59 -5.51 16.74 -17.23
C ILE A 59 -4.55 17.92 -17.14
N LEU A 60 -3.26 17.63 -17.07
CA LEU A 60 -2.23 18.68 -17.08
C LEU A 60 -1.99 19.15 -18.53
N PRO A 61 -1.80 20.47 -18.76
CA PRO A 61 -1.52 20.97 -20.09
C PRO A 61 -0.22 20.36 -20.63
N GLY A 62 -0.27 19.72 -21.78
CA GLY A 62 0.87 19.02 -22.40
C GLY A 62 0.99 17.54 -22.04
N CYS A 63 0.16 17.02 -21.13
CA CYS A 63 0.04 15.58 -20.87
C CYS A 63 -1.28 15.05 -21.47
N GLY A 64 -1.22 13.88 -22.11
CA GLY A 64 -2.43 13.16 -22.56
C GLY A 64 -3.06 12.31 -21.47
N SER A 65 -2.32 12.02 -20.38
CA SER A 65 -2.81 11.27 -19.23
C SER A 65 -3.73 12.12 -18.35
N TYR A 66 -4.75 11.51 -17.76
CA TYR A 66 -5.49 12.14 -16.66
C TYR A 66 -4.89 11.72 -15.31
N HIS A 67 -4.97 12.65 -14.36
CA HIS A 67 -4.57 12.43 -12.97
C HIS A 67 -5.82 12.45 -12.09
N ALA A 68 -5.96 11.43 -11.24
CA ALA A 68 -7.05 11.33 -10.27
C ALA A 68 -6.46 11.27 -8.86
N GLU A 69 -6.95 12.12 -7.96
CA GLU A 69 -6.66 11.94 -6.53
C GLU A 69 -7.56 10.87 -5.95
N VAL A 70 -6.98 9.85 -5.33
CA VAL A 70 -7.70 8.72 -4.74
C VAL A 70 -7.46 8.69 -3.24
N TYR A 71 -8.55 8.61 -2.50
CA TYR A 71 -8.58 8.36 -1.06
C TYR A 71 -8.97 6.90 -0.85
N PHE A 72 -8.11 6.13 -0.22
CA PHE A 72 -8.31 4.71 -0.02
C PHE A 72 -7.86 4.27 1.37
N SER A 73 -8.44 3.18 1.82
CA SER A 73 -8.10 2.50 3.06
C SER A 73 -7.22 1.30 2.74
N ALA A 74 -6.11 1.15 3.46
CA ALA A 74 -5.13 0.09 3.28
C ALA A 74 -4.91 -0.72 4.54
N VAL A 75 -4.66 -2.02 4.39
CA VAL A 75 -4.23 -2.88 5.48
C VAL A 75 -2.72 -2.75 5.64
N VAL A 76 -2.30 -2.32 6.83
CA VAL A 76 -0.89 -2.09 7.15
C VAL A 76 -0.51 -2.95 8.35
N PHE A 77 0.67 -3.55 8.29
CA PHE A 77 1.31 -4.21 9.41
C PHE A 77 2.13 -3.21 10.23
N CYS A 78 1.72 -3.03 11.48
CA CYS A 78 2.40 -2.20 12.45
C CYS A 78 2.01 -2.71 13.85
N PRO A 79 2.86 -3.55 14.45
CA PRO A 79 2.65 -4.05 15.81
C PRO A 79 2.82 -2.90 16.81
N PHE A 80 2.06 -2.97 17.91
CA PHE A 80 2.19 -2.02 19.01
C PHE A 80 3.09 -2.57 20.12
N VAL A 81 3.60 -1.66 20.97
CA VAL A 81 4.48 -2.03 22.07
C VAL A 81 3.74 -2.91 23.08
N GLY A 82 4.28 -4.09 23.39
CA GLY A 82 3.67 -5.07 24.29
C GLY A 82 2.73 -6.06 23.62
N GLN A 83 2.58 -6.02 22.29
CA GLN A 83 1.83 -7.02 21.55
C GLN A 83 2.58 -8.37 21.50
N VAL A 84 1.89 -9.46 21.87
CA VAL A 84 2.39 -10.83 21.68
C VAL A 84 2.15 -11.27 20.22
N VAL A 85 3.19 -11.78 19.56
CA VAL A 85 3.15 -12.26 18.17
C VAL A 85 3.88 -13.60 18.09
N GLU A 86 3.36 -14.53 17.28
CA GLU A 86 4.00 -15.81 17.00
C GLU A 86 4.83 -15.71 15.71
N GLY A 87 6.06 -16.23 15.74
CA GLY A 87 6.97 -16.23 14.60
C GLY A 87 7.89 -17.45 14.59
N ARG A 88 8.57 -17.67 13.46
CA ARG A 88 9.53 -18.77 13.32
C ARG A 88 10.95 -18.25 13.51
N ILE A 89 11.78 -19.05 14.17
CA ILE A 89 13.20 -18.73 14.31
C ILE A 89 13.86 -18.86 12.94
N LYS A 90 14.49 -17.78 12.46
CA LYS A 90 15.21 -17.75 11.18
C LYS A 90 16.69 -18.05 11.39
N SER A 91 17.32 -17.36 12.35
CA SER A 91 18.72 -17.55 12.70
C SER A 91 18.95 -17.32 14.18
N ILE A 92 19.95 -18.00 14.73
CA ILE A 92 20.37 -17.86 16.12
C ILE A 92 21.85 -17.46 16.08
N ASN A 93 22.15 -16.31 16.64
CA ASN A 93 23.51 -15.84 16.86
C ASN A 93 23.77 -15.72 18.35
N SER A 94 25.04 -15.65 18.75
CA SER A 94 25.44 -15.53 20.17
C SER A 94 24.81 -14.29 20.86
N SER A 95 24.59 -13.21 20.10
CA SER A 95 24.07 -11.95 20.64
C SER A 95 22.57 -11.74 20.44
N TYR A 96 21.93 -12.45 19.50
CA TYR A 96 20.52 -12.23 19.18
C TYR A 96 19.86 -13.43 18.50
N VAL A 97 18.55 -13.51 18.64
CA VAL A 97 17.70 -14.45 17.91
C VAL A 97 16.89 -13.67 16.90
N GLN A 98 17.01 -14.01 15.61
CA GLN A 98 16.21 -13.42 14.55
C GLN A 98 14.94 -14.24 14.34
N ILE A 99 13.79 -13.60 14.47
CA ILE A 99 12.47 -14.20 14.26
C ILE A 99 11.90 -13.66 12.95
N SER A 100 11.46 -14.57 12.07
CA SER A 100 10.76 -14.25 10.83
C SER A 100 9.25 -14.45 11.00
N LEU A 101 8.48 -13.49 10.49
CA LEU A 101 7.01 -13.54 10.42
C LEU A 101 6.51 -13.98 9.03
N LYS A 102 7.38 -14.61 8.23
CA LYS A 102 7.20 -15.00 6.81
C LYS A 102 7.18 -13.82 5.83
N PHE A 103 6.37 -12.80 6.10
CA PHE A 103 6.27 -11.59 5.25
C PHE A 103 7.19 -10.46 5.70
N PHE A 104 7.83 -10.60 6.87
CA PHE A 104 8.73 -9.61 7.46
C PHE A 104 9.90 -10.33 8.13
N GLU A 105 11.12 -9.96 7.76
CA GLU A 105 12.38 -10.63 8.16
C GLU A 105 13.49 -9.67 8.56
#